data_AF-A0A9N9ABS5-F1
#
_entry.id   AF-A0A9N9ABS5-F1
#
_cell.length_a   1.000
_cell.length_b   1.000
_cell.length_c   1.000
_cell.angle_alpha   90.00
_cell.angle_beta   90.00
_cell.angle_gamma   90.00
#
_symmetry.space_group_name_H-M   'P 1'
#
loop_
_entity.id
_entity.type
_entity.pdbx_description
1 polymer ?
#
loop_
_entity_poly.entity_id
_entity_poly.type
_entity_poly.pdbx_seq_one_letter_code
_entity_poly.pdbx_strand_id
1 'polypeptide(L)'
;MDRKRIAYLSKKVYFSAAHRLHSSILTEEENKEIYGKCNHPNGHGHNYTVEVIIRGEIDPKTGMDKDVPYFSNNPSTTENIAVFIWDNVKENLPKGNYELYEVKIHETKDNTVIYRGE
;
A
#
# COMPACT_ATOMS: atom_id res chain seq x y z
N MET A 1 0.08 36.61 -11.71
CA MET A 1 0.62 35.48 -10.93
C MET A 1 -0.02 34.24 -11.47
N ASP A 2 0.79 33.31 -11.99
CA ASP A 2 0.29 32.05 -12.54
C ASP A 2 -0.33 31.22 -11.41
N ARG A 3 -1.56 30.75 -11.60
CA ARG A 3 -2.28 29.99 -10.57
C ARG A 3 -1.68 28.59 -10.55
N LYS A 4 -0.96 28.24 -9.48
CA LYS A 4 -0.39 26.90 -9.32
C LYS A 4 -1.51 25.86 -9.28
N ARG A 5 -1.42 24.85 -10.15
CA ARG A 5 -2.39 23.75 -10.23
C ARG A 5 -2.13 22.79 -9.09
N ILE A 6 -3.16 22.40 -8.35
CA ILE A 6 -3.08 21.43 -7.26
C ILE A 6 -3.68 20.12 -7.74
N ALA A 7 -3.02 18.99 -7.45
CA ALA A 7 -3.52 17.65 -7.70
C ALA A 7 -3.50 16.79 -6.43
N TYR A 8 -4.22 15.68 -6.50
CA TYR A 8 -4.23 14.63 -5.50
C TYR A 8 -3.80 13.32 -6.18
N LEU A 9 -2.82 12.64 -5.61
CA LEU A 9 -2.40 11.31 -6.04
C LEU A 9 -2.82 10.30 -4.97
N SER A 10 -3.58 9.28 -5.36
CA SER A 10 -3.91 8.18 -4.45
C SER A 10 -3.22 6.88 -4.84
N LYS A 11 -2.76 6.14 -3.83
CA LYS A 11 -2.30 4.76 -3.97
C LYS A 11 -3.16 3.87 -3.09
N LYS A 12 -3.76 2.87 -3.73
CA LYS A 12 -4.59 1.87 -3.07
C LYS A 12 -3.79 0.58 -2.89
N VAL A 13 -3.74 0.06 -1.68
CA VAL A 13 -3.12 -1.21 -1.34
C VAL A 13 -4.14 -2.12 -0.68
N TYR A 14 -4.00 -3.42 -0.88
CA TYR A 14 -4.89 -4.44 -0.36
C TYR A 14 -4.09 -5.40 0.52
N PHE A 15 -4.62 -5.77 1.68
CA PHE A 15 -4.04 -6.82 2.49
C PHE A 15 -5.12 -7.57 3.26
N SER A 16 -4.86 -8.85 3.54
CA SER A 16 -5.74 -9.68 4.34
C SER A 16 -5.15 -9.84 5.73
N ALA A 17 -5.97 -9.62 6.78
CA ALA A 17 -5.53 -9.82 8.15
C ALA A 17 -6.68 -10.31 9.05
N ALA A 18 -6.32 -11.08 10.07
CA ALA A 18 -7.23 -11.54 11.11
C ALA A 18 -7.03 -10.76 12.41
N HIS A 19 -8.11 -10.56 13.17
CA HIS A 19 -8.09 -9.85 14.45
C HIS A 19 -9.28 -10.25 15.35
N ARG A 20 -9.20 -9.85 16.62
CA ARG A 20 -10.28 -9.95 17.62
C ARG A 20 -10.38 -8.58 18.29
N LEU A 21 -11.58 -8.03 18.38
CA LEU A 21 -11.81 -6.84 19.21
C LEU A 21 -12.01 -7.30 20.64
N HIS A 22 -11.04 -7.05 21.52
CA HIS A 22 -11.08 -7.40 22.93
C HIS A 22 -10.26 -6.38 23.73
N SER A 23 -10.81 -5.95 24.87
CA SER A 23 -10.17 -5.00 25.78
C SER A 23 -9.84 -5.69 27.10
N SER A 24 -8.58 -5.62 27.52
CA SER A 24 -8.09 -6.26 28.75
C SER A 24 -8.54 -5.58 30.04
N ILE A 25 -9.16 -4.39 29.94
CA ILE A 25 -9.73 -3.66 31.09
C ILE A 25 -11.22 -3.97 31.30
N LEU A 26 -11.86 -4.67 30.35
CA LEU A 26 -13.26 -5.06 30.43
C LEU A 26 -13.37 -6.54 30.84
N THR A 27 -14.46 -6.89 31.51
CA THR A 27 -14.83 -8.30 31.73
C THR A 27 -15.18 -9.00 30.40
N GLU A 28 -15.24 -10.33 30.39
CA GLU A 28 -15.62 -11.08 29.17
C GLU A 28 -17.07 -10.79 28.77
N GLU A 29 -17.98 -10.62 29.74
CA GLU A 29 -19.37 -10.24 29.50
C GLU A 29 -19.45 -8.85 28.84
N GLU A 30 -18.76 -7.85 29.38
CA GLU A 30 -18.72 -6.49 28.81
C GLU A 30 -18.09 -6.48 27.41
N ASN A 31 -17.01 -7.24 27.21
CA ASN A 31 -16.39 -7.41 25.90
C ASN A 31 -17.36 -8.01 24.87
N LYS A 32 -18.12 -9.04 25.28
CA LYS A 32 -19.11 -9.69 24.42
C LYS A 32 -20.30 -8.77 24.13
N GLU A 33 -20.72 -7.95 25.09
CA GLU A 33 -21.80 -6.99 24.90
C GLU A 33 -21.39 -5.85 23.95
N ILE A 34 -20.19 -5.28 24.14
CA ILE A 34 -19.69 -4.14 23.35
C ILE A 34 -19.27 -4.56 21.94
N TYR A 35 -18.46 -5.61 21.82
CA TYR A 35 -17.86 -6.01 20.54
C TYR A 35 -18.61 -7.15 19.83
N GLY A 36 -19.56 -7.81 20.50
CA GLY A 36 -20.44 -8.81 19.89
C GLY A 36 -19.67 -9.92 19.16
N LYS A 37 -20.05 -10.17 17.90
CA LYS A 37 -19.42 -11.19 17.04
C LYS A 37 -17.94 -10.91 16.80
N CYS A 38 -17.49 -9.66 16.87
CA CYS A 38 -16.09 -9.28 16.68
C CYS A 38 -15.20 -9.68 17.87
N ASN A 39 -15.79 -10.04 19.01
CA ASN A 39 -15.08 -10.57 20.19
C ASN A 39 -14.87 -12.09 20.14
N HIS A 40 -15.23 -12.78 19.05
CA HIS A 40 -15.11 -14.23 19.00
C HIS A 40 -13.69 -14.70 19.41
N PRO A 41 -13.52 -15.68 20.31
CA PRO A 41 -12.20 -16.05 20.84
C PRO A 41 -11.18 -16.45 19.77
N ASN A 42 -11.66 -17.05 18.68
CA ASN A 42 -10.82 -17.43 17.53
C ASN A 42 -10.58 -16.28 16.53
N GLY A 43 -11.05 -15.06 16.83
CA GLY A 43 -11.01 -13.90 15.95
C GLY A 43 -11.88 -14.04 14.70
N HIS A 44 -11.64 -13.14 13.75
CA HIS A 44 -12.21 -13.12 12.41
C HIS A 44 -11.27 -12.35 11.48
N GLY A 45 -11.50 -12.38 10.16
CA GLY A 45 -10.61 -11.73 9.19
C GLY A 45 -11.33 -10.82 8.21
N HIS A 46 -10.54 -9.94 7.58
CA HIS A 46 -10.99 -9.02 6.54
C HIS A 46 -9.96 -8.92 5.43
N ASN A 47 -10.45 -8.55 4.24
CA ASN A 47 -9.62 -8.05 3.15
C ASN A 47 -9.68 -6.52 3.21
N TYR A 48 -8.68 -5.93 3.85
CA TYR A 48 -8.57 -4.49 4.02
C TYR A 48 -8.13 -3.83 2.73
N THR A 49 -8.71 -2.65 2.47
CA THR A 49 -8.25 -1.73 1.43
C THR A 49 -7.77 -0.46 2.13
N VAL A 50 -6.54 -0.06 1.87
CA VAL A 50 -5.99 1.21 2.35
C VAL A 50 -5.75 2.10 1.14
N GLU A 51 -6.27 3.32 1.20
CA GLU A 51 -6.01 4.34 0.21
C GLU A 51 -5.24 5.48 0.87
N VAL A 52 -4.01 5.70 0.39
CA VAL A 52 -3.16 6.82 0.80
C VAL A 52 -3.28 7.90 -0.24
N ILE A 53 -3.65 9.11 0.16
CA ILE A 53 -3.83 10.26 -0.74
C ILE A 53 -2.83 11.34 -0.35
N ILE A 54 -2.02 11.77 -1.31
CA ILE A 54 -1.13 12.93 -1.17
C ILE A 54 -1.67 14.10 -2.00
N ARG A 55 -1.40 15.33 -1.56
CA ARG A 55 -1.83 16.57 -2.22
C ARG A 55 -0.59 17.44 -2.51
N GLY A 56 -0.42 17.84 -3.77
CA GLY A 56 0.76 18.58 -4.22
C GLY A 56 0.47 19.59 -5.32
N GLU A 57 1.38 20.55 -5.49
CA GLU A 57 1.42 21.40 -6.69
C GLU A 57 1.96 20.58 -7.87
N ILE A 58 1.36 20.74 -9.05
CA ILE A 58 1.82 20.05 -10.25
C ILE A 58 3.02 20.81 -10.84
N ASP A 59 4.18 20.15 -10.95
CA ASP A 59 5.30 20.69 -11.71
C ASP A 59 4.92 20.74 -13.21
N PRO A 60 4.97 21.91 -13.87
CA PRO A 60 4.53 22.04 -15.27
C PRO A 60 5.42 21.28 -16.27
N LYS A 61 6.64 20.89 -15.89
CA LYS A 61 7.58 20.14 -16.71
C LYS A 61 7.52 18.64 -16.44
N THR A 62 7.30 18.23 -15.18
CA THR A 62 7.41 16.81 -14.77
C THR A 62 6.18 16.25 -14.08
N GLY A 63 5.07 16.98 -14.01
CA GLY A 63 3.87 16.53 -13.32
C GLY A 63 4.11 16.34 -11.82
N MET A 64 3.67 15.20 -11.25
CA MET A 64 3.93 14.82 -9.85
C MET A 64 5.07 13.79 -9.72
N ASP A 65 5.78 13.47 -10.81
CA ASP A 65 6.78 12.40 -10.82
C ASP A 65 7.94 12.65 -9.83
N LYS A 66 8.22 13.91 -9.50
CA LYS A 66 9.33 14.28 -8.60
C LYS A 66 9.01 14.23 -7.11
N ASP A 67 7.77 13.96 -6.72
CA ASP A 67 7.39 13.89 -5.31
C ASP A 67 7.98 12.64 -4.60
N VAL A 68 8.39 11.64 -5.38
CA VAL A 68 9.12 10.47 -4.89
C VAL A 68 10.59 10.60 -5.30
N PRO A 69 11.54 10.61 -4.34
CA PRO A 69 12.97 10.81 -4.65
C PRO A 69 13.53 9.87 -5.71
N TYR A 70 13.07 8.60 -5.74
CA TYR A 70 13.47 7.62 -6.74
C TYR A 70 13.15 8.06 -8.18
N PHE A 71 11.98 8.66 -8.40
CA PHE A 71 11.53 9.10 -9.73
C PHE A 71 12.05 10.50 -10.12
N SER A 72 12.82 11.14 -9.25
CA SER A 72 13.50 12.40 -9.62
C SER A 72 14.61 12.20 -10.65
N ASN A 73 15.25 11.04 -10.65
CA ASN A 73 16.34 10.67 -11.55
C ASN A 73 15.99 9.49 -12.48
N ASN A 74 14.86 8.82 -12.24
CA ASN A 74 14.36 7.70 -13.04
C ASN A 74 12.98 8.05 -13.59
N PRO A 75 12.71 7.93 -14.90
CA PRO A 75 11.36 8.17 -15.43
C PRO A 75 10.37 7.17 -14.80
N SER A 76 9.14 7.60 -14.54
CA SER A 76 8.08 6.78 -13.91
C SER A 76 7.44 5.76 -14.86
N THR A 77 8.27 5.09 -15.67
CA THR A 77 7.81 3.99 -16.52
C THR A 77 7.40 2.78 -15.68
N THR A 78 6.55 1.92 -16.23
CA THR A 78 6.05 0.73 -15.53
C THR A 78 7.18 -0.20 -15.06
N GLU A 79 8.30 -0.26 -15.79
CA GLU A 79 9.52 -0.97 -15.43
C GLU A 79 10.18 -0.39 -14.18
N ASN A 80 10.42 0.92 -14.15
CA ASN A 80 11.03 1.58 -12.99
C ASN A 80 10.13 1.55 -11.76
N ILE A 81 8.80 1.56 -11.95
CA ILE A 81 7.85 1.36 -10.85
C ILE A 81 7.95 -0.07 -10.30
N ALA A 82 8.12 -1.09 -11.15
CA ALA A 82 8.28 -2.47 -10.71
C ALA A 82 9.56 -2.67 -9.87
N VAL A 83 10.67 -2.07 -10.27
CA VAL A 83 11.93 -2.07 -9.51
C VAL A 83 11.76 -1.33 -8.18
N PHE A 84 11.18 -0.12 -8.20
CA PHE A 84 10.94 0.66 -6.98
C PHE A 84 10.09 -0.11 -5.95
N ILE A 85 9.01 -0.78 -6.41
CA ILE A 85 8.17 -1.59 -5.52
C ILE A 85 8.94 -2.79 -4.99
N TRP A 86 9.69 -3.49 -5.83
CA TRP A 86 10.51 -4.63 -5.42
C TRP A 86 11.47 -4.28 -4.29
N ASP A 87 12.23 -3.20 -4.44
CA ASP A 87 13.22 -2.77 -3.44
C ASP A 87 12.53 -2.43 -2.10
N ASN A 88 11.44 -1.65 -2.15
CA ASN A 88 10.69 -1.29 -0.94
C ASN A 88 10.06 -2.50 -0.24
N VAL A 89 9.51 -3.46 -1.00
CA VAL A 89 8.90 -4.67 -0.42
C VAL A 89 9.98 -5.58 0.16
N LYS A 90 11.09 -5.78 -0.57
CA LYS A 90 12.20 -6.62 -0.14
C LYS A 90 12.82 -6.15 1.17
N GLU A 91 12.98 -4.83 1.34
CA GLU A 91 13.49 -4.24 2.59
C GLU A 91 12.57 -4.45 3.80
N ASN A 92 11.26 -4.58 3.56
CA ASN A 92 10.24 -4.71 4.61
C ASN A 92 9.74 -6.14 4.80
N LEU A 93 10.32 -7.12 4.10
CA LEU A 93 9.93 -8.52 4.26
C LEU A 93 10.22 -9.01 5.69
N PRO A 94 9.34 -9.86 6.27
CA PRO A 94 9.63 -10.54 7.51
C PRO A 94 10.94 -11.33 7.40
N LYS A 95 11.85 -11.11 8.34
CA LYS A 95 13.10 -11.88 8.41
C LYS A 95 12.75 -13.34 8.72
N GLY A 96 13.13 -14.27 7.84
CA GLY A 96 12.80 -15.68 7.97
C GLY A 96 12.74 -16.39 6.62
N ASN A 97 11.82 -17.35 6.50
CA ASN A 97 11.74 -18.30 5.37
C ASN A 97 10.95 -17.75 4.17
N TYR A 98 10.83 -16.43 4.06
CA TYR A 98 10.04 -15.76 3.03
C TYR A 98 10.97 -15.03 2.07
N GLU A 99 10.72 -15.21 0.78
CA GLU A 99 11.46 -14.56 -0.29
C GLU A 99 10.48 -13.83 -1.20
N LEU A 100 10.81 -12.60 -1.60
CA LEU A 100 10.05 -11.91 -2.63
C LEU A 100 10.34 -12.57 -3.96
N TYR A 101 9.31 -13.11 -4.60
CA TYR A 101 9.47 -13.86 -5.85
C TYR A 101 9.16 -13.03 -7.10
N GLU A 102 8.11 -12.19 -7.06
CA GLU A 102 7.63 -11.48 -8.24
C GLU A 102 6.90 -10.18 -7.88
N VAL A 103 7.21 -9.11 -8.59
CA VAL A 103 6.38 -7.90 -8.70
C VAL A 103 5.80 -7.85 -10.11
N LYS A 104 4.48 -7.90 -10.22
CA LYS A 104 3.74 -7.81 -11.49
C LYS A 104 2.86 -6.58 -11.50
N ILE A 105 3.01 -5.73 -12.52
CA ILE A 105 2.24 -4.49 -12.68
C ILE A 105 1.50 -4.55 -14.01
N HIS A 106 0.20 -4.32 -13.98
CA HIS A 106 -0.64 -4.14 -15.16
C HIS A 106 -0.87 -2.64 -15.35
N GLU A 107 -0.26 -2.05 -16.38
CA GLU A 107 -0.46 -0.63 -16.71
C GLU A 107 -1.78 -0.42 -17.46
N THR A 108 -2.10 -1.36 -18.35
CA THR A 108 -3.39 -1.43 -19.05
C THR A 108 -3.84 -2.89 -19.14
N LYS A 109 -4.97 -3.16 -19.80
CA LYS A 109 -5.42 -4.54 -20.07
C LYS A 109 -4.41 -5.36 -20.89
N ASP A 110 -3.60 -4.69 -21.74
CA ASP A 110 -2.70 -5.33 -22.69
C ASP A 110 -1.21 -5.15 -22.29
N ASN A 111 -0.90 -4.24 -21.36
CA ASN A 111 0.47 -3.92 -20.95
C ASN A 111 0.75 -4.43 -19.54
N THR A 112 1.72 -5.34 -19.41
CA THR A 112 2.14 -5.92 -18.13
C THR A 112 3.66 -5.97 -18.03
N VAL A 113 4.18 -5.56 -16.87
CA VAL A 113 5.60 -5.73 -16.50
C VAL A 113 5.69 -6.74 -15.37
N ILE A 114 6.70 -7.59 -15.43
CA ILE A 114 7.06 -8.56 -14.39
C ILE A 114 8.52 -8.32 -14.02
N TYR A 115 8.80 -8.18 -12.73
CA TYR A 115 10.15 -8.04 -12.18
C TYR A 115 10.40 -9.07 -11.09
N ARG A 116 11.56 -9.74 -11.13
CA ARG A 116 11.96 -10.80 -10.19
C ARG A 116 13.31 -10.55 -9.52
N GLY A 117 13.79 -9.30 -9.52
CA GLY A 117 15.05 -8.92 -8.88
C GLY A 117 16.31 -9.22 -9.70
N GLU A 118 16.17 -9.43 -11.00
CA GLU A 118 17.26 -9.59 -11.97
C GLU A 118 17.88 -8.25 -12.41
#